data_AF-A0A453KFK3-F1
#
_entry.id   AF-A0A453KFK3-F1
#
_cell.length_a   1.000
_cell.length_b   1.000
_cell.length_c   1.000
_cell.angle_alpha   90.00
_cell.angle_beta   90.00
_cell.angle_gamma   90.00
#
_symmetry.space_group_name_H-M   'P 1'
#
loop_
_entity.id
_entity.type
_entity.pdbx_description
1 polymer ?
#
loop_
_entity_poly.entity_id
_entity_poly.type
_entity_poly.pdbx_seq_one_letter_code
_entity_poly.pdbx_strand_id
1 'polypeptide(L)'
;MKSFKKEFTLEERANESAAMIAKYPGRIPVIVERFSRSNLPEMEKRKYLVPCDMPVGQFIFILRSRLHLSPGTALFVFVRDTLPQTGEI
;
A
#
# COMPACT_ATOMS: atom_id res chain seq x y z
N MET A 1 15.13 2.88 -1.25
CA MET A 1 14.60 2.75 0.12
C MET A 1 14.91 1.37 0.71
N LYS A 2 15.23 1.30 2.01
CA LYS A 2 15.23 0.03 2.77
C LYS A 2 13.77 -0.40 3.00
N SER A 3 13.51 -1.72 3.02
CA SER A 3 12.15 -2.22 3.30
C SER A 3 11.71 -1.84 4.72
N PHE A 4 10.45 -1.48 4.87
CA PHE A 4 9.82 -1.08 6.13
C PHE A 4 10.04 -2.11 7.25
N LYS A 5 9.99 -3.42 6.92
CA LYS A 5 10.23 -4.50 7.89
C LYS A 5 11.69 -4.61 8.34
N LYS A 6 12.65 -4.05 7.59
CA LYS A 6 14.06 -3.98 7.99
C LYS A 6 14.38 -2.69 8.76
N GLU A 7 13.55 -1.67 8.61
CA GLU A 7 13.70 -0.37 9.24
C GLU A 7 13.09 -0.34 10.65
N PHE A 8 11.96 -1.05 10.84
CA PHE A 8 11.24 -1.11 12.12
C PHE A 8 11.07 -2.54 12.61
N THR A 9 11.26 -2.74 13.92
CA THR A 9 11.05 -4.02 14.59
C THR A 9 9.60 -4.48 14.51
N LEU A 10 9.35 -5.76 14.80
CA LEU A 10 7.97 -6.27 14.83
C LEU A 10 7.11 -5.55 15.87
N GLU A 11 7.67 -5.30 17.05
CA GLU A 11 6.99 -4.66 18.17
C GLU A 11 6.60 -3.21 17.85
N GLU A 12 7.53 -2.41 17.31
CA GLU A 12 7.23 -1.04 16.88
C GLU A 12 6.11 -0.99 15.84
N ARG A 13 6.18 -1.90 14.84
CA ARG A 13 5.15 -1.98 13.79
C ARG A 13 3.79 -2.40 14.34
N ALA A 14 3.76 -3.34 15.28
CA ALA A 14 2.53 -3.80 15.91
C ALA A 14 1.91 -2.66 16.73
N ASN A 15 2.69 -2.01 17.58
CA ASN A 15 2.25 -0.89 18.42
C ASN A 15 1.74 0.28 17.58
N GLU A 16 2.48 0.68 16.54
CA GLU A 16 2.04 1.75 15.62
C GLU A 16 0.73 1.38 14.93
N SER A 17 0.63 0.17 14.35
CA SER A 17 -0.58 -0.25 13.64
C SER A 17 -1.81 -0.32 14.56
N ALA A 18 -1.64 -0.81 15.79
CA ALA A 18 -2.71 -0.89 16.79
C ALA A 18 -3.19 0.50 17.22
N ALA A 19 -2.27 1.43 17.47
CA ALA A 19 -2.61 2.82 17.78
C ALA A 19 -3.37 3.50 16.62
N MET A 20 -2.97 3.24 15.38
CA MET A 20 -3.64 3.81 14.20
C MET A 20 -5.06 3.25 14.00
N ILE A 21 -5.27 1.95 14.24
CA ILE A 21 -6.60 1.31 14.17
C ILE A 21 -7.50 1.86 15.28
N ALA A 22 -6.99 1.99 16.51
CA ALA A 22 -7.74 2.54 17.63
C ALA A 22 -8.12 4.03 17.40
N LYS A 23 -7.21 4.82 16.83
CA LYS A 23 -7.44 6.24 16.54
C LYS A 23 -8.41 6.47 15.36
N TYR A 24 -8.39 5.59 14.37
CA TYR A 24 -9.20 5.69 13.16
C TYR A 24 -9.99 4.41 12.92
N PRO A 25 -11.07 4.17 13.69
CA PRO A 25 -11.91 2.99 13.49
C PRO A 25 -12.49 2.98 12.07
N GLY A 26 -12.51 1.81 11.44
CA GLY A 26 -12.93 1.65 10.04
C GLY A 26 -11.84 1.96 9.00
N ARG A 27 -10.58 2.21 9.43
CA ARG A 27 -9.43 2.32 8.53
C ARG A 27 -8.37 1.26 8.79
N ILE A 28 -7.73 0.84 7.71
CA ILE A 28 -6.70 -0.20 7.67
C ILE A 28 -5.35 0.47 7.34
N PRO A 29 -4.33 0.36 8.20
CA PRO A 29 -2.99 0.82 7.87
C PRO A 29 -2.33 -0.12 6.84
N VAL A 30 -1.98 0.42 5.68
CA VAL A 30 -1.37 -0.30 4.57
C VAL A 30 0.02 0.27 4.28
N ILE A 31 1.01 -0.61 4.16
CA ILE A 31 2.37 -0.25 3.76
C ILE A 31 2.55 -0.66 2.30
N VAL A 32 2.92 0.30 1.45
CA VAL A 32 3.17 0.08 0.02
C VAL A 32 4.62 0.38 -0.29
N GLU A 33 5.31 -0.58 -0.89
CA GLU A 33 6.71 -0.44 -1.29
C GLU A 33 6.87 -0.71 -2.78
N ARG A 34 7.71 0.10 -3.42
CA ARG A 34 8.10 -0.11 -4.82
C ARG A 34 8.95 -1.37 -4.93
N PHE A 35 8.64 -2.24 -5.90
CA PHE A 35 9.50 -3.39 -6.19
C PHE A 35 10.83 -2.93 -6.77
N SER A 36 11.95 -3.46 -6.25
CA SER A 36 13.30 -2.95 -6.54
C SER A 36 13.69 -3.04 -8.02
N ARG A 37 13.15 -4.03 -8.76
CA ARG A 37 13.40 -4.24 -10.19
C ARG A 37 12.40 -3.56 -11.12
N SER A 38 11.48 -2.75 -10.58
CA SER A 38 10.51 -2.02 -11.39
C SER A 38 11.08 -0.71 -11.92
N ASN A 39 10.56 -0.23 -13.04
CA ASN A 39 10.83 1.10 -13.60
C ASN A 39 9.83 2.16 -13.10
N LEU A 40 9.13 1.88 -11.99
CA LEU A 40 8.16 2.81 -11.42
C LEU A 40 8.88 4.02 -10.79
N PRO A 41 8.25 5.21 -10.77
CA PRO A 41 8.74 6.36 -10.02
C PRO A 41 8.89 6.07 -8.52
N GLU A 42 9.70 6.87 -7.83
CA GLU A 42 9.82 6.78 -6.39
C GLU A 42 8.52 7.24 -5.70
N MET A 43 8.14 6.54 -4.63
CA MET A 43 6.93 6.85 -3.87
C MET A 43 7.26 7.86 -2.77
N GLU A 44 6.60 9.02 -2.78
CA GLU A 44 6.77 10.02 -1.70
C GLU A 44 6.35 9.50 -0.32
N LYS A 45 5.32 8.66 -0.28
CA LYS A 45 4.76 8.09 0.95
C LYS A 45 4.58 6.60 0.78
N ARG A 46 4.95 5.85 1.82
CA ARG A 46 4.78 4.39 1.88
C ARG A 46 3.69 3.92 2.84
N LYS A 47 3.21 4.78 3.74
CA LYS A 47 2.18 4.48 4.75
C LYS A 47 0.84 5.08 4.32
N TYR A 48 -0.21 4.28 4.26
CA TYR A 48 -1.56 4.67 3.87
C TYR A 48 -2.57 4.23 4.92
N LEU A 49 -3.62 5.03 5.14
CA LEU A 49 -4.80 4.62 5.90
C LEU A 49 -5.96 4.48 4.93
N VAL A 50 -6.34 3.24 4.66
CA VAL A 50 -7.35 2.90 3.64
C VAL A 50 -8.67 2.59 4.35
N PRO A 51 -9.81 3.15 3.92
CA PRO A 51 -11.13 2.72 4.42
C PRO A 51 -11.32 1.21 4.26
N CYS A 52 -11.92 0.53 5.23
CA CYS A 52 -12.10 -0.93 5.20
C CYS A 52 -13.05 -1.41 4.09
N ASP A 53 -13.92 -0.54 3.61
CA ASP A 53 -14.88 -0.75 2.54
C ASP A 53 -14.32 -0.40 1.15
N MET A 54 -13.09 0.11 1.05
CA MET A 54 -12.49 0.48 -0.23
C MET A 54 -12.07 -0.76 -1.02
N PRO A 55 -12.59 -0.96 -2.25
CA PRO A 55 -12.15 -2.04 -3.12
C PRO A 55 -10.67 -1.88 -3.50
N VAL A 56 -9.97 -3.02 -3.65
CA VAL A 56 -8.55 -3.04 -4.03
C VAL A 56 -8.32 -2.32 -5.36
N GLY A 57 -9.22 -2.47 -6.34
CA GLY A 57 -9.13 -1.78 -7.62
C GLY A 57 -9.12 -0.25 -7.49
N GLN A 58 -9.95 0.31 -6.59
CA GLN A 58 -9.96 1.75 -6.31
C GLN A 58 -8.65 2.20 -5.66
N PHE A 59 -8.12 1.41 -4.72
CA PHE A 59 -6.83 1.71 -4.11
C PHE A 59 -5.68 1.70 -5.14
N ILE A 60 -5.66 0.74 -6.07
CA ILE A 60 -4.69 0.69 -7.18
C ILE A 60 -4.81 1.93 -8.07
N PHE A 61 -6.03 2.40 -8.35
CA PHE A 61 -6.25 3.62 -9.12
C PHE A 61 -5.70 4.88 -8.42
N ILE A 62 -5.88 4.97 -7.10
CA ILE A 62 -5.28 6.04 -6.28
C ILE A 62 -3.75 5.97 -6.34
N LEU A 63 -3.15 4.78 -6.20
CA LEU A 63 -1.70 4.60 -6.31
C LEU A 63 -1.17 5.02 -7.68
N ARG A 64 -1.88 4.68 -8.77
CA ARG A 64 -1.55 5.11 -10.13
C ARG A 64 -1.48 6.63 -10.25
N SER A 65 -2.48 7.32 -9.69
CA SER A 65 -2.56 8.78 -9.71
C SER A 65 -1.44 9.41 -8.90
N ARG A 66 -1.08 8.83 -7.75
CA ARG A 66 0.04 9.29 -6.89
C ARG A 66 1.41 9.08 -7.52
N LEU A 67 1.56 8.05 -8.34
CA LEU A 67 2.77 7.75 -9.10
C LEU A 67 2.85 8.51 -10.43
N HIS A 68 1.84 9.32 -10.77
CA HIS A 68 1.75 10.04 -12.04
C HIS A 68 1.95 9.14 -13.28
N LEU A 69 1.45 7.89 -13.23
CA LEU A 69 1.66 6.93 -14.29
C LEU A 69 0.79 7.24 -15.51
N SER A 70 1.39 7.16 -16.70
CA SER A 70 0.68 7.35 -17.96
C SER A 70 -0.42 6.28 -18.16
N PRO A 71 -1.50 6.58 -18.91
CA PRO A 71 -2.56 5.61 -19.24
C PRO A 71 -2.06 4.29 -19.85
N GLY A 72 -0.95 4.31 -20.60
CA GLY A 72 -0.34 3.13 -21.22
C GLY A 72 0.56 2.30 -20.31
N THR A 73 0.90 2.80 -19.11
CA THR A 73 1.77 2.08 -18.16
C THR A 73 0.94 1.12 -17.31
N ALA A 74 1.28 -0.17 -17.35
CA ALA A 74 0.68 -1.18 -16.48
C ALA A 74 1.19 -1.03 -15.03
N LEU A 75 0.29 -1.18 -14.06
CA LEU A 75 0.60 -1.19 -12.63
C LEU A 75 0.07 -2.49 -12.02
N PHE A 76 0.97 -3.24 -11.37
CA PHE A 76 0.64 -4.46 -10.65
C PHE A 76 0.96 -4.29 -9.17
N VAL A 77 0.05 -4.74 -8.31
CA VAL A 77 0.22 -4.76 -6.86
C VAL A 77 0.21 -6.21 -6.41
N PHE A 78 1.08 -6.55 -5.46
CA PHE A 78 1.22 -7.90 -4.93
C PHE A 78 1.01 -7.89 -3.42
N VAL A 79 0.25 -8.86 -2.93
CA VAL A 79 0.11 -9.16 -1.50
C VAL A 79 0.54 -10.60 -1.31
N ARG A 80 1.59 -10.84 -0.51
CA ARG A 80 2.19 -12.18 -0.34
C ARG A 80 2.50 -12.87 -1.68
N ASP A 81 3.14 -12.15 -2.60
CA ASP A 81 3.50 -12.61 -3.95
C ASP A 81 2.32 -13.03 -4.84
N THR A 82 1.09 -12.74 -4.43
CA THR A 82 -0.13 -12.97 -5.22
C THR A 82 -0.73 -11.66 -5.71
N LEU A 83 -1.29 -11.66 -6.91
CA LEU A 83 -2.11 -10.56 -7.39
C LEU A 83 -3.43 -10.59 -6.61
N PRO A 84 -3.77 -9.54 -5.85
CA PRO A 84 -5.04 -9.50 -5.14
C PRO A 84 -6.20 -9.46 -6.15
N GLN A 85 -7.34 -10.05 -5.81
CA GLN A 85 -8.54 -9.93 -6.62
C GLN A 85 -8.95 -8.46 -6.69
N THR A 86 -8.97 -7.91 -7.91
CA THR A 86 -9.28 -6.49 -8.14
C THR A 86 -10.79 -6.23 -8.30
N GLY A 87 -11.59 -7.30 -8.34
CA GLY A 87 -13.04 -7.24 -8.35
C GLY A 87 -13.62 -8.35 -7.47
N GLU A 88 -14.22 -7.95 -6.36
CA GLU A 88 -15.37 -8.66 -5.80
C GLU A 88 -16.50 -7.63 -5.75
N ILE A 89 -17.61 -7.94 -6.42
CA ILE A 89 -18.90 -7.25 -6.33
C ILE A 89 -19.67 -7.92 -5.22
#